data_AF-A0A1I4TTC6-F1
#
_entry.id   AF-A0A1I4TTC6-F1
#
_cell.length_a   1.000
_cell.length_b   1.000
_cell.length_c   1.000
_cell.angle_alpha   90.00
_cell.angle_beta   90.00
_cell.angle_gamma   90.00
#
_symmetry.space_group_name_H-M   'P 1'
#
loop_
_entity.id
_entity.type
_entity.pdbx_description
1 polymer ?
#
loop_
_entity_poly.entity_id
_entity_poly.type
_entity_poly.pdbx_seq_one_letter_code
_entity_poly.pdbx_strand_id
1 'polypeptide(L)'
;MSCSIRIARLNDEEVRVIRELEKNLGDRFCLLAVEKLKALYVLEAKLGPNRWERVDRVYPEIEGLKAFYCSEEDARLAKSALKSLLTGKMKHSLTKRPIRIRKIQDYE
;
A
#
# COMPACT_ATOMS: atom_id res chain seq x y z
N MET A 1 -3.76 17.43 -6.45
CA MET A 1 -2.74 17.61 -5.38
C MET A 1 -1.86 16.37 -5.35
N SER A 2 -0.58 16.50 -5.70
CA SER A 2 0.40 15.41 -5.73
C SER A 2 0.91 15.11 -4.32
N CYS A 3 0.48 13.99 -3.72
CA CYS A 3 1.01 13.56 -2.43
C CYS A 3 2.37 12.87 -2.65
N SER A 4 3.45 13.65 -2.54
CA SER A 4 4.82 13.16 -2.54
C SER A 4 5.07 12.35 -1.28
N ILE A 5 5.31 11.04 -1.42
CA ILE A 5 5.72 10.20 -0.29
C ILE A 5 7.15 10.59 0.05
N ARG A 6 7.34 11.23 1.21
CA ARG A 6 8.65 11.50 1.77
C ARG A 6 9.00 10.34 2.68
N ILE A 7 9.98 9.53 2.28
CA ILE A 7 10.54 8.49 3.14
C ILE A 7 11.41 9.21 4.16
N ALA A 8 10.95 9.26 5.41
CA ALA A 8 11.71 9.84 6.51
C ALA A 8 12.65 8.76 7.07
N ARG A 9 13.94 9.09 7.20
CA ARG A 9 14.86 8.33 8.05
C ARG A 9 14.63 8.81 9.48
N LEU A 10 14.08 7.95 10.31
CA LEU A 10 13.83 8.23 11.72
C LEU A 10 14.87 7.50 12.56
N ASN A 11 15.31 8.13 13.65
CA ASN A 11 16.12 7.49 14.67
C ASN A 11 15.24 6.77 15.71
N ASP A 12 15.86 5.93 16.54
CA ASP A 12 15.15 5.11 17.55
C ASP A 12 14.33 5.93 18.55
N GLU A 13 14.72 7.17 18.82
CA GLU A 13 14.04 8.07 19.76
C GLU A 13 12.77 8.66 19.11
N GLU A 14 12.87 9.12 17.86
CA GLU A 14 11.73 9.60 17.07
C GLU A 14 10.69 8.51 16.86
N VAL A 15 11.14 7.28 16.60
CA VAL A 15 10.28 6.09 16.52
C VAL A 15 9.49 5.87 17.82
N ARG A 16 10.15 5.98 18.99
CA ARG A 16 9.49 5.81 20.29
C ARG A 16 8.40 6.85 20.51
N VAL A 17 8.70 8.11 20.21
CA VAL A 17 7.74 9.21 20.33
C VAL A 17 6.52 8.95 19.45
N ILE A 18 6.71 8.54 18.21
CA ILE A 18 5.60 8.28 17.30
C ILE A 18 4.77 7.08 17.77
N ARG A 19 5.39 6.01 18.29
CA ARG A 19 4.66 4.88 18.88
C ARG A 19 3.83 5.28 20.11
N GLU A 20 4.32 6.22 20.90
CA GLU A 20 3.56 6.77 22.04
C GLU A 20 2.35 7.60 21.55
N LEU A 21 2.54 8.38 20.49
CA LEU A 21 1.46 9.11 19.84
C LEU A 21 0.39 8.18 19.25
N GLU A 22 0.79 7.07 18.62
CA GLU A 22 -0.14 6.04 18.12
C GLU A 22 -0.99 5.45 19.25
N LYS A 23 -0.38 5.13 20.41
CA LYS A 23 -1.12 4.64 21.59
C LYS A 23 -2.16 5.65 22.09
N ASN A 24 -1.81 6.94 22.08
CA ASN A 24 -2.69 8.00 22.54
C ASN A 24 -3.84 8.30 21.55
N LEU A 25 -3.61 8.08 20.25
CA LEU A 25 -4.61 8.25 19.20
C LEU A 25 -5.55 7.03 19.05
N GLY A 26 -5.16 5.90 19.64
CA GLY A 26 -5.88 4.63 19.59
C GLY A 26 -5.65 3.86 18.29
N ASP A 27 -5.98 2.56 18.29
CA ASP A 27 -5.68 1.59 17.20
C ASP A 27 -6.29 1.92 15.82
N ARG A 28 -7.01 3.03 15.70
CA ARG A 28 -7.52 3.54 14.42
C ARG A 28 -6.46 4.24 13.59
N PHE A 29 -5.35 4.69 14.18
CA PHE A 29 -4.33 5.48 13.49
C PHE A 29 -2.95 4.83 13.61
N CYS A 30 -2.35 4.54 12.45
CA CYS A 30 -0.97 4.08 12.33
C CYS A 30 -0.17 5.17 11.61
N LEU A 31 0.73 5.83 12.33
CA LEU A 31 1.57 6.93 11.89
C LEU A 31 2.87 6.42 11.27
N LEU A 32 3.33 5.21 11.64
CA LEU A 32 4.53 4.57 11.08
C LEU A 32 4.17 3.45 10.10
N ALA A 33 4.42 3.68 8.81
CA ALA A 33 4.34 2.61 7.81
C ALA A 33 5.57 1.68 7.80
N VAL A 34 6.65 2.02 8.52
CA VAL A 34 7.96 1.37 8.38
C VAL A 34 8.61 1.25 9.74
N GLU A 35 8.28 0.18 10.48
CA GLU A 35 9.23 -0.39 11.46
C GLU A 35 8.83 -1.76 12.07
N LYS A 36 7.91 -2.52 11.45
CA LYS A 36 7.51 -3.82 12.01
C LYS A 36 7.54 -4.99 11.04
N LEU A 37 8.04 -4.82 9.82
CA LEU A 37 7.91 -5.85 8.79
C LEU A 37 9.22 -6.03 8.03
N LYS A 38 9.86 -7.19 8.25
CA LYS A 38 11.04 -7.69 7.53
C LYS A 38 10.87 -7.74 6.00
N ALA A 39 9.66 -7.55 5.50
CA ALA A 39 9.33 -7.35 4.10
C ALA A 39 7.98 -6.63 3.97
N LEU A 40 7.92 -5.61 3.11
CA LEU A 40 6.66 -4.97 2.72
C LEU A 40 6.33 -5.37 1.29
N TYR A 41 5.10 -5.78 1.02
CA TYR A 41 4.63 -6.10 -0.33
C TYR A 41 3.71 -5.00 -0.81
N VAL A 42 3.98 -4.45 -1.99
CA VAL A 42 3.14 -3.42 -2.62
C VAL A 42 2.41 -3.97 -3.83
N LEU A 43 1.12 -3.67 -3.93
CA LEU A 43 0.30 -3.91 -5.12
C LEU A 43 0.40 -2.70 -6.05
N GLU A 44 0.80 -2.96 -7.29
CA GLU A 44 0.96 -1.94 -8.31
C GLU A 44 0.18 -2.32 -9.57
N ALA A 45 -0.45 -1.35 -10.22
CA ALA A 45 -1.08 -1.51 -11.52
C ALA A 45 -0.22 -0.87 -12.63
N LYS A 46 -0.23 -1.47 -13.81
CA LYS A 46 0.54 -0.99 -14.96
C LYS A 46 -0.12 0.25 -15.56
N LEU A 47 0.63 1.35 -15.62
CA LEU A 47 0.21 2.59 -16.30
C LEU A 47 0.75 2.69 -17.73
N GLY A 48 1.90 2.06 -18.02
CA GLY A 48 2.53 2.07 -19.33
C GLY A 48 3.77 1.17 -19.41
N PRO A 49 4.57 1.26 -20.48
CA PRO A 49 5.86 0.59 -20.59
C PRO A 49 6.76 1.01 -19.41
N ASN A 50 7.28 0.03 -18.66
CA ASN A 50 8.11 0.23 -17.46
C ASN A 50 7.51 1.12 -16.36
N ARG A 51 6.24 1.51 -16.46
CA ARG A 51 5.58 2.39 -15.49
C ARG A 51 4.50 1.64 -14.72
N TRP A 52 4.69 1.58 -13.42
CA TRP A 52 3.80 0.96 -12.45
C TRP A 52 3.50 1.97 -11.35
N GLU A 53 2.28 1.97 -10.85
CA GLU A 53 1.83 2.86 -9.77
C GLU A 53 0.95 2.06 -8.81
N ARG A 54 0.93 2.46 -7.54
CA ARG A 54 0.17 1.78 -6.50
C ARG A 54 -1.33 1.74 -6.81
N VAL A 55 -1.97 0.62 -6.48
CA VAL A 55 -3.38 0.40 -6.81
C VAL A 55 -4.34 1.41 -6.18
N ASP A 56 -4.03 1.95 -4.99
CA ASP A 56 -4.81 2.99 -4.31
C ASP A 56 -4.83 4.33 -5.07
N ARG A 57 -3.77 4.62 -5.82
CA ARG A 57 -3.67 5.82 -6.67
C ARG A 57 -4.27 5.62 -8.04
N VAL A 58 -4.25 4.38 -8.52
CA VAL A 58 -4.76 4.02 -9.85
C VAL A 58 -6.28 3.87 -9.83
N TYR A 59 -6.83 3.43 -8.69
CA TYR A 59 -8.27 3.27 -8.48
C TYR A 59 -8.71 4.04 -7.22
N PRO A 60 -8.58 5.39 -7.21
CA PRO A 60 -8.96 6.21 -6.07
C PRO A 60 -10.46 6.11 -5.73
N GLU A 61 -11.28 5.63 -6.66
CA GLU A 61 -12.72 5.43 -6.50
C GLU A 61 -13.06 4.23 -5.60
N ILE A 62 -12.09 3.37 -5.30
CA ILE A 62 -12.27 2.22 -4.40
C ILE A 62 -11.89 2.64 -2.99
N GLU A 63 -12.91 2.98 -2.19
CA GLU A 63 -12.72 3.37 -0.79
C GLU A 63 -12.06 2.25 0.03
N GLY A 64 -11.09 2.62 0.88
CA GLY A 64 -10.38 1.67 1.74
C GLY A 64 -9.40 0.74 1.02
N LEU A 65 -9.13 0.97 -0.28
CA LEU A 65 -8.18 0.16 -1.03
C LEU A 65 -6.75 0.31 -0.48
N LYS A 66 -6.26 -0.76 0.14
CA LYS A 66 -4.87 -0.83 0.61
C LYS A 66 -3.94 -1.21 -0.54
N ALA A 67 -2.75 -0.62 -0.56
CA ALA A 67 -1.71 -0.97 -1.51
C ALA A 67 -0.53 -1.74 -0.88
N PHE A 68 -0.41 -1.75 0.45
CA PHE A 68 0.71 -2.35 1.16
C PHE A 68 0.27 -3.48 2.08
N TYR A 69 1.10 -4.52 2.15
CA TYR A 69 0.82 -5.76 2.87
C TYR A 69 2.07 -6.28 3.56
N CYS A 70 1.87 -6.88 4.73
CA CYS A 70 2.88 -7.44 5.61
C CYS A 70 3.42 -8.80 5.14
N SER A 71 2.57 -9.56 4.44
CA SER A 71 2.88 -10.90 3.95
C SER A 71 2.62 -10.97 2.44
N GLU A 72 3.32 -11.88 1.78
CA GLU A 72 3.08 -12.13 0.36
C GLU A 72 1.70 -12.75 0.13
N GLU A 73 1.24 -13.57 1.08
CA GLU A 73 -0.05 -14.24 1.03
C GLU A 73 -1.20 -13.22 1.06
N ASP A 74 -1.17 -12.26 1.98
CA ASP A 74 -2.16 -11.18 2.04
C ASP A 74 -2.15 -10.35 0.75
N ALA A 75 -0.97 -10.07 0.20
CA ALA A 75 -0.84 -9.37 -1.07
C ALA A 75 -1.46 -10.17 -2.23
N ARG A 76 -1.28 -11.49 -2.26
CA ARG A 76 -1.88 -12.37 -3.28
C ARG A 76 -3.40 -12.43 -3.15
N LEU A 77 -3.92 -12.56 -1.94
CA LEU A 77 -5.36 -12.55 -1.66
C LEU A 77 -5.98 -11.22 -2.09
N ALA A 78 -5.38 -10.10 -1.68
CA ALA A 78 -5.83 -8.77 -2.09
C ALA A 78 -5.77 -8.56 -3.60
N LYS A 79 -4.72 -9.03 -4.26
CA LYS A 79 -4.61 -8.96 -5.73
C LYS A 79 -5.73 -9.75 -6.41
N SER A 80 -6.05 -10.94 -5.90
CA SER A 80 -7.14 -11.76 -6.41
C SER A 80 -8.49 -11.06 -6.24
N ALA A 81 -8.77 -10.56 -5.03
CA ALA A 81 -9.99 -9.81 -4.71
C ALA A 81 -10.16 -8.57 -5.59
N LEU A 82 -9.09 -7.77 -5.77
CA LEU A 82 -9.10 -6.60 -6.63
C LEU A 82 -9.36 -6.97 -8.10
N LYS A 83 -8.75 -8.04 -8.60
CA LYS A 83 -9.02 -8.53 -9.96
C LYS A 83 -10.51 -8.90 -10.11
N SER A 84 -11.09 -9.60 -9.15
CA SER A 84 -12.50 -9.99 -9.16
C SER A 84 -13.43 -8.76 -9.12
N LEU A 85 -13.11 -7.76 -8.30
CA LEU A 85 -13.88 -6.52 -8.20
C LEU A 85 -13.88 -5.73 -9.52
N LEU A 86 -12.71 -5.59 -10.15
CA LEU A 86 -12.53 -4.92 -11.44
C LEU A 86 -13.20 -5.66 -12.60
N THR A 87 -13.29 -6.99 -12.54
CA THR A 87 -14.03 -7.78 -13.54
C THR A 87 -15.53 -7.83 -13.32
N GLY A 88 -15.98 -7.63 -12.08
CA GLY A 88 -17.39 -7.64 -11.69
C GLY A 88 -17.95 -6.23 -11.56
N LYS A 89 -18.16 -5.80 -10.30
CA LYS A 89 -18.91 -4.59 -9.91
C LYS A 89 -18.45 -3.31 -10.61
N MET A 90 -17.16 -3.18 -10.93
CA MET A 90 -16.59 -1.95 -11.49
C MET A 90 -16.20 -2.08 -12.96
N LYS A 91 -16.62 -3.14 -13.66
CA LYS A 91 -16.21 -3.40 -15.06
C LYS A 91 -16.52 -2.26 -16.02
N HIS A 92 -17.60 -1.52 -15.77
CA HIS A 92 -18.04 -0.40 -16.61
C HIS A 92 -17.50 0.96 -16.16
N SER A 93 -17.03 1.07 -14.93
CA SER A 93 -16.56 2.32 -14.33
C SER A 93 -15.03 2.44 -14.29
N LEU A 94 -14.29 1.33 -14.23
CA LEU A 94 -12.84 1.32 -14.08
C LEU A 94 -12.15 0.54 -15.19
N THR A 95 -11.11 1.14 -15.78
CA THR A 95 -10.28 0.45 -16.76
C THR A 95 -9.41 -0.60 -16.08
N LYS A 96 -9.64 -1.88 -16.39
CA LYS A 96 -8.82 -2.98 -15.87
C LYS A 96 -7.38 -2.86 -16.36
N ARG A 97 -6.44 -2.84 -15.41
CA ARG A 97 -4.99 -2.85 -15.69
C ARG A 97 -4.32 -4.11 -15.13
N PRO A 98 -3.22 -4.57 -15.73
CA PRO A 98 -2.38 -5.61 -15.13
C PRO A 98 -1.90 -5.19 -13.74
N ILE A 99 -1.98 -6.10 -12.77
CA ILE A 99 -1.58 -5.86 -11.37
C ILE A 99 -0.43 -6.82 -10.99
N ARG A 100 0.62 -6.28 -10.37
CA ARG A 100 1.75 -7.04 -9.82
C ARG A 100 1.88 -6.82 -8.32
N ILE A 101 2.59 -7.74 -7.68
CA ILE A 101 3.07 -7.60 -6.31
C ILE A 101 4.57 -7.35 -6.43
N ARG A 102 5.07 -6.31 -5.76
CA ARG A 102 6.50 -6.01 -5.65
C ARG A 102 6.89 -6.09 -4.18
N LYS A 103 7.94 -6.84 -3.89
CA LYS A 103 8.55 -6.85 -2.56
C LYS A 103 9.43 -5.61 -2.40
N ILE A 104 9.19 -4.86 -1.34
CA ILE A 104 10.02 -3.77 -0.85
C ILE A 104 10.90 -4.41 0.22
N GLN A 105 12.16 -4.63 -0.12
CA GLN A 105 13.21 -4.99 0.83
C GLN A 105 13.93 -3.70 1.17
N ASP A 106 14.04 -3.37 2.47
CA ASP A 106 15.12 -2.50 2.92
C ASP A 106 16.42 -3.28 2.74
N TYR A 107 17.38 -2.67 2.06
CA TYR A 107 18.78 -3.04 2.19
C TYR A 107 19.26 -2.41 3.50
N GLU A 108 19.81 -3.24 4.39
CA GLU A 108 20.49 -2.85 5.62
C GLU A 108 21.49 -1.70 5.42
#